data_AF-A0A932WTS4-F1
#
_entry.id   AF-A0A932WTS4-F1
#
_cell.length_a   1.000
_cell.length_b   1.000
_cell.length_c   1.000
_cell.angle_alpha   90.00
_cell.angle_beta   90.00
_cell.angle_gamma   90.00
#
_symmetry.space_group_name_H-M   'P 1'
#
loop_
_entity.id
_entity.type
_entity.pdbx_description
1 polymer ?
#
loop_
_entity_poly.entity_id
_entity_poly.type
_entity_poly.pdbx_seq_one_letter_code
_entity_poly.pdbx_strand_id
1 'polypeptide(L)'
;TLLRLPHRPGDRRGAAGDRRRGSGSHGRHGHPWNGRNNCLGLEDVTSHFADGLAASTRENALTREGIKTSVDLKAGEPFIVNYIQGVVRVPAGFAAVKSLEFSPGEVTFISTTGLRVIAPLKHEFLKTGKLL
;
A
#
# COMPACT_ATOMS: atom_id res chain seq x y z
N THR A 1 20.51 10.32 -25.85
CA THR A 1 20.72 11.78 -25.93
C THR A 1 19.42 12.49 -25.63
N LEU A 2 19.25 12.99 -24.40
CA LEU A 2 18.01 13.62 -23.95
C LEU A 2 18.17 15.14 -24.10
N LEU A 3 17.35 15.76 -24.96
CA LEU A 3 17.32 17.21 -25.14
C LEU A 3 16.72 17.87 -23.89
N ARG A 4 17.50 18.74 -23.23
CA ARG A 4 17.05 19.58 -22.11
C ARG A 4 16.62 20.93 -22.67
N LEU A 5 15.32 21.25 -22.61
CA LEU A 5 14.84 22.60 -22.92
C LEU A 5 15.24 23.58 -21.79
N PRO A 6 15.58 24.84 -22.10
CA PRO A 6 16.08 25.79 -21.11
C PRO A 6 14.95 26.30 -20.19
N HIS A 7 15.27 26.37 -18.90
CA HIS A 7 14.41 26.94 -17.87
C HIS A 7 14.40 28.46 -18.00
N ARG A 8 13.22 29.08 -18.17
CA ARG A 8 13.06 30.54 -17.96
C ARG A 8 12.98 30.83 -16.46
N PRO A 9 13.80 31.74 -15.90
CA PRO A 9 13.64 32.21 -14.54
C PRO A 9 12.63 33.37 -14.51
N GLY A 10 11.56 33.26 -13.73
CA GLY A 10 10.65 34.40 -13.61
C GLY A 10 9.32 34.22 -12.89
N ASP A 11 8.87 33.01 -12.54
CA ASP A 11 7.55 32.86 -11.91
C ASP A 11 7.64 32.48 -10.43
N ARG A 12 7.93 33.48 -9.60
CA ARG A 12 7.65 33.46 -8.17
C ARG A 12 6.29 34.15 -7.94
N ARG A 13 5.30 33.38 -7.49
CA ARG A 13 4.21 33.73 -6.55
C ARG A 13 3.30 32.49 -6.53
N GLY A 14 3.17 31.75 -5.43
CA GLY A 14 2.54 32.19 -4.19
C GLY A 14 1.25 31.38 -4.04
N ALA A 15 1.25 30.40 -3.14
CA ALA A 15 0.08 29.86 -2.44
C ALA A 15 0.54 28.65 -1.63
N ALA A 16 0.67 28.86 -0.32
CA ALA A 16 0.57 27.79 0.66
C ALA A 16 -0.89 27.28 0.61
N GLY A 17 -1.18 26.43 -0.38
CA GLY A 17 -2.42 25.69 -0.50
C GLY A 17 -2.21 24.31 0.08
N ASP A 18 -3.00 23.98 1.10
CA ASP A 18 -3.17 22.69 1.75
C ASP A 18 -3.04 21.50 0.78
N ARG A 19 -1.80 21.01 0.61
CA ARG A 19 -1.55 19.74 -0.06
C ARG A 19 -1.59 18.67 1.01
N ARG A 20 -2.68 17.91 0.99
CA ARG A 20 -2.89 16.63 1.71
C ARG A 20 -1.54 16.00 2.05
N ARG A 21 -1.17 16.08 3.33
CA ARG A 21 0.10 15.53 3.84
C ARG A 21 0.03 14.02 3.75
N GLY A 22 0.42 13.47 2.61
CA GLY A 22 0.71 12.04 2.49
C GLY A 22 1.83 11.66 3.45
N SER A 23 1.65 10.56 4.18
CA SER A 23 2.65 10.00 5.10
C SER A 23 3.94 9.53 4.39
N GLY A 24 3.93 9.44 3.05
CA GLY A 24 5.09 9.17 2.21
C GLY A 24 5.91 10.43 1.93
N SER A 25 7.04 10.54 2.63
CA SER A 25 8.23 11.42 2.47
C SER A 25 8.13 12.89 2.00
N HIS A 26 7.01 13.41 1.47
CA HIS A 26 6.74 14.85 1.36
C HIS A 26 6.31 15.45 2.70
N GLY A 27 5.91 14.63 3.66
CA GLY A 27 5.59 15.05 5.03
C GLY A 27 6.77 15.00 6.01
N ARG A 28 7.91 14.40 5.62
CA ARG A 28 9.10 14.24 6.48
C ARG A 28 10.26 15.08 5.94
N HIS A 29 10.46 16.26 6.54
CA HIS A 29 11.45 17.24 6.10
C HIS A 29 12.79 17.19 6.85
N GLY A 30 12.88 16.41 7.93
CA GLY A 30 14.14 16.19 8.64
C GLY A 30 15.11 15.32 7.84
N HIS A 31 16.40 15.40 8.19
CA HIS A 31 17.43 14.49 7.69
C HIS A 31 17.10 13.04 8.11
N PRO A 32 17.29 12.00 7.26
CA PRO A 32 17.83 12.04 5.88
C PRO A 32 16.77 12.22 4.78
N TRP A 33 15.49 12.33 5.10
CA TRP A 33 14.38 12.24 4.14
C TRP A 33 14.22 13.51 3.28
N ASN A 34 14.52 14.69 3.83
CA ASN A 34 14.58 15.98 3.13
C ASN A 34 13.36 16.33 2.25
N GLY A 35 12.18 15.74 2.48
CA GLY A 35 10.96 16.08 1.73
C GLY A 35 10.90 15.66 0.26
N ARG A 36 11.93 15.00 -0.27
CA ARG A 36 12.12 14.81 -1.74
C ARG A 36 11.62 13.48 -2.28
N ASN A 37 11.26 12.55 -1.40
CA ASN A 37 10.95 11.19 -1.83
C ASN A 37 9.46 11.07 -2.24
N ASN A 38 9.23 10.59 -3.46
CA ASN A 38 7.93 10.36 -4.11
C ASN A 38 7.49 8.88 -4.03
N CYS A 39 8.02 8.10 -3.08
CA CYS A 39 7.67 6.70 -2.92
C CYS A 39 6.39 6.52 -2.10
N LEU A 40 5.58 5.57 -2.53
CA LEU A 40 4.60 4.90 -1.68
C LEU A 40 5.31 3.79 -0.91
N GLY A 41 5.26 3.84 0.42
CA GLY A 41 5.59 2.71 1.27
C GLY A 41 4.32 1.94 1.59
N LEU A 42 4.37 0.62 1.46
CA LEU A 42 3.31 -0.29 1.88
C LEU A 42 3.94 -1.36 2.78
N GLU A 43 3.46 -1.45 4.01
CA GLU A 43 3.99 -2.32 5.05
C GLU A 43 2.85 -3.17 5.62
N ASP A 44 2.83 -4.45 5.26
CA ASP A 44 1.93 -5.41 5.89
C ASP A 44 2.64 -6.02 7.10
N VAL A 45 2.01 -5.89 8.27
CA VAL A 45 2.58 -6.34 9.53
C VAL A 45 1.54 -7.11 10.34
N THR A 46 1.99 -8.16 11.03
CA THR A 46 1.25 -8.76 12.15
C THR A 46 1.90 -8.26 13.43
N SER A 47 1.62 -7.00 13.79
CA SER A 47 2.25 -6.29 14.93
C SER A 47 1.32 -5.24 15.52
N HIS A 48 1.57 -4.81 16.76
CA HIS A 48 1.05 -3.55 17.32
C HIS A 48 1.92 -2.35 16.90
N PHE A 49 2.32 -2.37 15.63
CA PHE A 49 3.12 -1.38 14.91
C PHE A 49 4.24 -0.73 15.75
N ALA A 50 4.18 0.60 15.94
CA ALA A 50 5.23 1.40 16.52
C ALA A 50 5.48 1.13 18.02
N ASP A 51 4.56 0.45 18.71
CA ASP A 51 4.70 0.16 20.14
C ASP A 51 5.63 -1.03 20.41
N GLY A 52 6.04 -1.71 19.34
CA GLY A 52 7.10 -2.72 19.38
C GLY A 52 6.67 -4.09 19.87
N LEU A 53 7.66 -4.94 20.11
CA LEU A 53 7.46 -6.38 20.36
C LEU A 53 6.60 -6.66 21.58
N ALA A 54 6.89 -6.01 22.72
CA ALA A 54 6.18 -6.28 23.98
C ALA A 54 4.69 -5.94 23.89
N ALA A 55 4.33 -4.85 23.19
CA ALA A 55 2.93 -4.50 22.94
C ALA A 55 2.27 -5.46 21.92
N SER A 56 3.05 -5.92 20.94
CA SER A 56 2.60 -6.86 19.91
C SER A 56 2.29 -8.26 20.44
N THR A 57 3.00 -8.73 21.46
CA THR A 57 2.86 -10.09 22.02
C THR A 57 1.96 -10.19 23.25
N ARG A 58 1.48 -9.07 23.77
CA ARG A 58 0.55 -9.02 24.91
C ARG A 58 -0.85 -8.65 24.45
N GLU A 59 -1.81 -8.78 25.35
CA GLU A 59 -3.16 -8.26 25.12
C GLU A 59 -3.08 -6.75 24.84
N ASN A 60 -3.70 -6.33 23.75
CA ASN A 60 -3.81 -4.95 23.30
C ASN A 60 -5.21 -4.69 22.73
N ALA A 61 -5.44 -3.51 22.15
CA ALA A 61 -6.76 -3.18 21.59
C ALA A 61 -7.17 -4.10 20.44
N LEU A 62 -6.23 -4.46 19.56
CA LEU A 62 -6.49 -5.30 18.39
C LEU A 62 -6.76 -6.76 18.79
N THR A 63 -5.99 -7.31 19.72
CA THR A 63 -6.21 -8.69 20.18
C THR A 63 -7.56 -8.86 20.88
N ARG A 64 -8.06 -7.82 21.56
CA ARG A 64 -9.41 -7.82 22.16
C ARG A 64 -10.53 -7.87 21.11
N GLU A 65 -10.25 -7.44 19.88
CA GLU A 65 -11.14 -7.58 18.72
C GLU A 65 -10.91 -8.89 17.95
N GLY A 66 -10.02 -9.78 18.45
CA GLY A 66 -9.68 -11.04 17.80
C GLY A 66 -8.64 -10.92 16.68
N ILE A 67 -8.03 -9.74 16.50
CA ILE A 67 -7.00 -9.50 15.48
C ILE A 67 -5.63 -9.84 16.07
N LYS A 68 -4.90 -10.76 15.41
CA LYS A 68 -3.56 -11.15 15.85
C LYS A 68 -2.56 -10.03 15.60
N THR A 69 -1.73 -9.76 16.61
CA THR A 69 -0.62 -8.80 16.55
C THR A 69 0.74 -9.48 16.72
N SER A 70 0.80 -10.80 16.76
CA SER A 70 2.04 -11.57 16.70
C SER A 70 1.77 -12.94 16.10
N VAL A 71 2.85 -13.62 15.70
CA VAL A 71 2.82 -15.00 15.21
C VAL A 71 3.77 -15.83 16.04
N ASP A 72 3.29 -16.96 16.55
CA ASP A 72 4.14 -17.95 17.20
C ASP A 72 4.78 -18.85 16.16
N LEU A 73 6.12 -18.90 16.16
CA LEU A 73 6.89 -19.79 15.30
C LEU A 73 7.15 -21.11 16.03
N LYS A 74 7.01 -22.22 15.32
CA LYS A 74 7.25 -23.57 15.86
C LYS A 74 8.52 -24.16 15.23
N ALA A 75 9.35 -24.75 16.08
CA ALA A 75 10.56 -25.41 15.61
C ALA A 75 10.21 -26.57 14.66
N GLY A 76 10.90 -26.63 13.52
CA GLY A 76 10.67 -27.66 12.49
C GLY A 76 9.46 -27.41 11.58
N GLU A 77 8.67 -26.36 11.81
CA GLU A 77 7.54 -25.98 10.93
C GLU A 77 7.88 -24.69 10.16
N PRO A 78 7.87 -24.70 8.82
CA PRO A 78 8.08 -23.48 8.05
C PRO A 78 6.88 -22.54 8.21
N PHE A 79 7.17 -21.26 8.47
CA PHE A 79 6.17 -20.21 8.41
C PHE A 79 6.19 -19.55 7.02
N ILE A 80 5.06 -19.59 6.31
CA ILE A 80 4.94 -19.11 4.93
C ILE A 80 3.91 -17.98 4.89
N VAL A 81 4.31 -16.86 4.30
CA VAL A 81 3.42 -15.72 4.01
C VAL A 81 3.32 -15.56 2.50
N ASN A 82 2.18 -15.95 1.94
CA ASN A 82 1.89 -15.76 0.51
C ASN A 82 1.35 -14.35 0.30
N TYR A 83 1.88 -13.63 -0.68
CA TYR A 83 1.53 -12.24 -0.87
C TYR A 83 1.58 -11.81 -2.34
N ILE A 84 0.66 -10.91 -2.72
CA ILE A 84 0.60 -10.32 -4.07
C ILE A 84 0.50 -8.80 -3.94
N GLN A 85 1.37 -8.09 -4.63
CA GLN A 85 1.31 -6.64 -4.85
C GLN A 85 1.13 -6.35 -6.33
N GLY A 86 0.24 -5.40 -6.63
CA GLY A 86 -0.01 -4.98 -8.00
C GLY A 86 -0.49 -3.53 -8.05
N VAL A 87 -0.29 -2.92 -9.21
CA VAL A 87 -0.84 -1.61 -9.55
C VAL A 87 -1.50 -1.72 -10.90
N VAL A 88 -2.70 -1.16 -11.01
CA VAL A 88 -3.44 -1.08 -12.28
C VAL A 88 -3.80 0.37 -12.56
N ARG A 89 -3.68 0.77 -13.83
CA ARG A 89 -4.13 2.09 -14.26
C ARG A 89 -5.66 2.11 -14.24
N VAL A 90 -6.22 3.16 -13.64
CA VAL A 90 -7.67 3.38 -13.63
C VAL A 90 -8.07 4.46 -14.65
N PRO A 91 -9.27 4.37 -15.25
CA PRO A 91 -9.76 5.40 -16.16
C PRO A 91 -10.12 6.70 -15.43
N ALA A 92 -10.25 7.80 -16.17
CA ALA A 92 -10.76 9.05 -15.63
C ALA A 92 -12.19 8.84 -15.06
N GLY A 93 -12.47 9.42 -13.90
CA GLY A 93 -13.75 9.24 -13.20
C GLY A 93 -13.83 7.96 -12.37
N PHE A 94 -12.80 7.11 -12.36
CA PHE A 94 -12.70 6.02 -11.39
C PHE A 94 -12.42 6.61 -10.00
N ALA A 95 -13.24 6.24 -9.02
CA ALA A 95 -13.19 6.78 -7.65
C ALA A 95 -12.70 5.70 -6.67
N ALA A 96 -13.31 5.60 -5.49
CA ALA A 96 -13.01 4.54 -4.53
C ALA A 96 -13.49 3.18 -5.05
N VAL A 97 -12.77 2.12 -4.71
CA VAL A 97 -13.24 0.74 -4.97
C VAL A 97 -14.41 0.44 -4.02
N LYS A 98 -15.55 0.08 -4.59
CA LYS A 98 -16.75 -0.38 -3.88
C LYS A 98 -16.70 -1.87 -3.62
N SER A 99 -16.28 -2.66 -4.61
CA SER A 99 -16.25 -4.13 -4.51
C SER A 99 -15.24 -4.73 -5.47
N LEU A 100 -14.93 -6.01 -5.24
CA LEU A 100 -14.06 -6.85 -6.05
C LEU A 100 -14.82 -8.08 -6.50
N GLU A 101 -14.61 -8.48 -7.75
CA GLU A 101 -15.05 -9.77 -8.29
C GLU A 101 -13.80 -10.56 -8.71
N PHE A 102 -13.74 -11.84 -8.34
CA PHE A 102 -12.60 -12.71 -8.64
C PHE A 102 -13.03 -13.79 -9.63
N SER A 103 -12.20 -14.00 -10.65
CA SER A 103 -12.30 -15.08 -11.62
C SER A 103 -10.91 -15.70 -11.81
N PRO A 104 -10.80 -16.93 -12.32
CA PRO A 104 -9.51 -17.59 -12.49
C PRO A 104 -8.52 -16.72 -13.26
N GLY A 105 -7.42 -16.35 -12.60
CA GLY A 105 -6.34 -15.55 -13.18
C GLY A 105 -6.60 -14.04 -13.29
N GLU A 106 -7.71 -13.51 -12.77
CA GLU A 106 -8.03 -12.09 -12.83
C GLU A 106 -8.82 -11.56 -11.63
N VAL A 107 -8.87 -10.24 -11.53
CA VAL A 107 -9.73 -9.52 -10.60
C VAL A 107 -10.38 -8.35 -11.33
N THR A 108 -11.65 -8.11 -11.04
CA THR A 108 -12.37 -6.91 -11.45
C THR A 108 -12.58 -5.98 -10.27
N PHE A 109 -12.04 -4.77 -10.36
CA PHE A 109 -12.28 -3.68 -9.43
C PHE A 109 -13.50 -2.87 -9.88
N ILE A 110 -14.47 -2.68 -9.00
CA ILE A 110 -15.69 -1.92 -9.28
C ILE A 110 -15.67 -0.64 -8.45
N SER A 111 -15.69 0.51 -9.13
CA SER A 111 -15.72 1.83 -8.52
C SER A 111 -17.09 2.15 -7.90
N THR A 112 -17.13 3.04 -6.91
CA THR A 112 -18.38 3.65 -6.43
C THR A 112 -19.15 4.39 -7.52
N THR A 113 -18.48 4.78 -8.61
CA THR A 113 -19.08 5.38 -9.82
C THR A 113 -19.61 4.36 -10.84
N GLY A 114 -19.48 3.05 -10.56
CA GLY A 114 -19.89 1.97 -11.46
C GLY A 114 -18.88 1.59 -12.54
N LEU A 115 -17.80 2.37 -12.70
CA LEU A 115 -16.70 2.03 -13.61
C LEU A 115 -15.98 0.75 -13.16
N ARG A 116 -15.50 -0.04 -14.14
CA ARG A 116 -14.85 -1.34 -13.92
C ARG A 116 -13.43 -1.31 -14.48
N VAL A 117 -12.50 -1.97 -13.76
CA VAL A 117 -11.11 -2.19 -14.20
C VAL A 117 -10.77 -3.65 -13.96
N ILE A 118 -10.28 -4.33 -14.99
CA ILE A 118 -9.86 -5.73 -14.93
C ILE A 118 -8.34 -5.77 -14.90
N ALA A 119 -7.77 -6.61 -14.04
CA ALA A 119 -6.34 -6.83 -13.94
C ALA A 119 -6.01 -8.33 -13.81
N PRO A 120 -4.90 -8.82 -14.40
CA PRO A 120 -4.41 -10.16 -14.15
C PRO A 120 -4.07 -10.35 -12.66
N LEU A 121 -4.60 -11.40 -12.04
CA LEU A 121 -4.36 -11.74 -10.65
C LEU A 121 -4.61 -13.24 -10.40
N LYS A 122 -3.56 -13.99 -10.07
CA LYS A 122 -3.68 -15.39 -9.61
C LYS A 122 -4.03 -15.44 -8.12
N HIS A 123 -5.24 -15.02 -7.75
CA HIS A 123 -5.64 -14.81 -6.35
C HIS A 123 -5.60 -16.09 -5.49
N GLU A 124 -5.67 -17.27 -6.12
CA GLU A 124 -5.56 -18.57 -5.47
C GLU A 124 -4.18 -18.81 -4.85
N PHE A 125 -3.13 -18.14 -5.33
CA PHE A 125 -1.79 -18.20 -4.76
C PHE A 125 -1.78 -17.78 -3.27
N LEU A 126 -2.60 -16.80 -2.88
CA LEU A 126 -2.68 -16.33 -1.50
C LEU A 126 -3.11 -17.45 -0.53
N LYS A 127 -3.94 -18.39 -1.00
CA LYS A 127 -4.44 -19.52 -0.20
C LYS A 127 -3.56 -20.76 -0.31
N THR A 128 -3.02 -21.01 -1.50
CA THR A 128 -2.37 -22.29 -1.83
C THR A 128 -0.85 -22.24 -1.79
N GLY A 129 -0.25 -21.05 -1.91
CA GLY A 129 1.18 -20.86 -2.13
C GLY A 129 1.67 -21.38 -3.50
N LYS A 130 0.74 -21.72 -4.41
CA LYS A 130 1.07 -22.30 -5.73
C LYS A 130 0.68 -21.35 -6.85
N LEU A 131 1.63 -21.09 -7.75
CA LEU A 131 1.40 -20.42 -9.02
C LEU A 131 1.07 -21.51 -10.06
N LEU A 132 -0.18 -21.97 -10.08
CA LEU A 132 -0.66 -22.87 -11.13
C LEU A 132 -0.74 -22.14 -12.48
#